data_AF-A0A350CBM7-F1
#
_entry.id   AF-A0A350CBM7-F1
#
_cell.length_a   1.000
_cell.length_b   1.000
_cell.length_c   1.000
_cell.angle_alpha   90.00
_cell.angle_beta   90.00
_cell.angle_gamma   90.00
#
_symmetry.space_group_name_H-M   'P 1'
#
loop_
_entity.id
_entity.type
_entity.pdbx_description
1 polymer ?
#
loop_
_entity_poly.entity_id
_entity_poly.type
_entity_poly.pdbx_seq_one_letter_code
_entity_poly.pdbx_strand_id
1 'polypeptide(L)'
;SSTERPSYFIPLLDENAAVSVSISSLMADREKEAYGEMMEGFRMEVARLIEENKLGPVPDENSPIGQAMTAIQKTLQEGHMDIFAQFYRDSAGKLAIVWAGRVQDGEAINAGAMDVLTRLKDIEQVQNMGELQINAGEHHGVMLHRLNFAIQPPEAVAVFGDNVGMTMGMGATAIWGVIGGEESTATLKSVMDKLEEAQATAADQRTPPNFRVIINVNQLVEMAEIAREVSMTRRQEREAAAGAEAALAQTPVDTPAPGAPGAGAAPAPGAGGAGGPGAGRGFGRGGRGRGGFQPNPAQAAAMQRRAEQGRRIAMETLKEGDDRIEIDSRLTETGARLRVRLEQGFVKMFGRLVANGISGGEAEPDAPADAPAPQAVPAQ
;
A
#
# COMPACT_ATOMS: atom_id res chain seq x y z
N SER A 1 3.08 29.38 27.00
CA SER A 1 2.25 28.18 26.82
C SER A 1 3.16 27.12 26.22
N SER A 2 3.46 26.02 26.94
CA SER A 2 4.36 24.99 26.43
C SER A 2 3.72 24.34 25.19
N THR A 3 4.31 24.48 24.02
CA THR A 3 3.90 23.82 22.77
C THR A 3 4.30 22.34 22.74
N GLU A 4 4.83 21.81 23.85
CA GLU A 4 5.42 20.49 23.95
C GLU A 4 4.73 19.73 25.10
N ARG A 5 3.87 18.77 24.75
CA ARG A 5 3.41 17.70 25.63
C ARG A 5 4.07 16.40 25.13
N PRO A 6 4.79 15.65 25.98
CA PRO A 6 5.40 14.38 25.55
C PRO A 6 4.31 13.39 25.11
N SER A 7 4.62 12.55 24.13
CA SER A 7 3.75 11.44 23.77
C SER A 7 3.71 10.40 24.90
N TYR A 8 2.53 9.87 25.15
CA TYR A 8 2.30 8.73 26.02
C TYR A 8 3.06 7.47 25.55
N PHE A 9 3.33 7.37 24.24
CA PHE A 9 3.90 6.18 23.59
C PHE A 9 5.41 6.26 23.34
N ILE A 10 6.09 7.32 23.80
CA ILE A 10 7.55 7.48 23.67
C ILE A 10 8.34 6.22 24.03
N PRO A 11 8.03 5.50 25.13
CA PRO A 11 8.82 4.33 25.52
C PRO A 11 8.82 3.20 24.49
N LEU A 12 7.85 3.18 23.57
CA LEU A 12 7.73 2.15 22.54
C LEU A 12 8.59 2.41 21.32
N LEU A 13 9.10 3.63 21.16
CA LEU A 13 9.82 4.04 19.97
C LEU A 13 11.18 3.32 19.91
N ASP A 14 11.32 2.41 18.96
CA ASP A 14 12.58 1.78 18.60
C ASP A 14 13.15 2.45 17.35
N GLU A 15 14.39 2.95 17.46
CA GLU A 15 15.07 3.58 16.34
C GLU A 15 15.62 2.56 15.32
N ASN A 16 15.64 1.27 15.67
CA ASN A 16 16.15 0.19 14.82
C ASN A 16 15.04 -0.56 14.06
N ALA A 17 13.78 -0.26 14.34
CA ALA A 17 12.65 -0.85 13.64
C ALA A 17 12.55 -0.32 12.19
N ALA A 18 12.03 -1.14 11.27
CA ALA A 18 11.98 -0.81 9.84
C ALA A 18 11.32 0.54 9.56
N VAL A 19 10.23 0.81 10.27
CA VAL A 19 9.52 2.07 10.28
C VAL A 19 9.02 2.33 11.70
N SER A 20 9.25 3.55 12.19
CA SER A 20 8.70 4.03 13.45
C SER A 20 8.17 5.44 13.28
N VAL A 21 6.95 5.68 13.77
CA VAL A 21 6.25 6.96 13.71
C VAL A 21 5.76 7.28 15.11
N SER A 22 6.09 8.49 15.58
CA SER A 22 5.57 9.06 16.81
C SER A 22 5.12 10.48 16.54
N ILE A 23 3.90 10.80 16.93
CA ILE A 23 3.29 12.11 16.79
C ILE A 23 2.78 12.52 18.17
N SER A 24 3.17 13.70 18.62
CA SER A 24 2.74 14.36 19.85
C SER A 24 2.62 15.85 19.58
N SER A 25 1.45 16.31 19.19
CA SER A 25 1.26 17.72 18.84
C SER A 25 0.01 18.29 19.48
N LEU A 26 0.11 19.53 19.93
CA LEU A 26 -1.06 20.33 20.25
C LEU A 26 -1.60 20.96 18.97
N MET A 27 -2.88 20.74 18.70
CA MET A 27 -3.61 21.30 17.57
C MET A 27 -3.89 22.78 17.83
N ALA A 28 -3.85 23.58 16.77
CA ALA A 28 -4.22 24.99 16.85
C ALA A 28 -5.74 25.13 17.07
N ASP A 29 -6.17 26.19 17.77
CA ASP A 29 -7.60 26.37 18.09
C ASP A 29 -8.49 26.41 16.83
N ARG A 30 -7.99 27.01 15.74
CA ARG A 30 -8.67 27.01 14.44
C ARG A 30 -8.88 25.60 13.89
N GLU A 31 -7.92 24.70 14.10
CA GLU A 31 -8.05 23.30 13.68
C GLU A 31 -9.10 22.60 14.53
N LYS A 32 -9.07 22.80 15.86
CA LYS A 32 -10.08 22.23 16.78
C LYS A 32 -11.50 22.63 16.40
N GLU A 33 -11.72 23.90 16.04
CA GLU A 33 -13.02 24.40 15.56
C GLU A 33 -13.44 23.71 14.26
N ALA A 34 -12.55 23.65 13.26
CA ALA A 34 -12.82 22.97 12.00
C ALA A 34 -13.14 21.47 12.18
N TYR A 35 -12.44 20.79 13.08
CA TYR A 35 -12.75 19.39 13.41
C TYR A 35 -14.07 19.24 14.17
N GLY A 36 -14.45 20.22 14.98
CA GLY A 36 -15.76 20.27 15.63
C GLY A 36 -16.89 20.27 14.60
N GLU A 37 -16.82 21.14 13.59
CA GLU A 37 -17.79 21.19 12.48
C GLU A 37 -17.80 19.88 11.66
N MET A 38 -16.62 19.32 11.38
CA MET A 38 -16.50 18.04 10.67
C MET A 38 -17.20 16.89 11.43
N MET A 39 -17.13 16.89 12.77
CA MET A 39 -17.79 15.87 13.59
C MET A 39 -19.32 15.92 13.52
N GLU A 40 -19.91 17.10 13.32
CA GLU A 40 -21.36 17.22 13.10
C GLU A 40 -21.76 16.56 11.78
N GLY A 41 -21.03 16.84 10.70
CA GLY A 41 -21.22 16.18 9.40
C GLY A 41 -21.03 14.67 9.50
N PHE A 42 -20.03 14.21 10.25
CA PHE A 42 -19.80 12.79 10.48
C PHE A 42 -20.96 12.11 11.22
N ARG A 43 -21.54 12.75 12.25
CA ARG A 43 -22.72 12.23 12.95
C ARG A 43 -23.91 12.04 12.00
N MET A 44 -24.15 13.01 11.13
CA MET A 44 -25.22 12.91 10.12
C MET A 44 -24.97 11.78 9.13
N GLU A 45 -23.73 11.62 8.68
CA GLU A 45 -23.35 10.55 7.74
C GLU A 45 -23.49 9.15 8.38
N VAL A 46 -23.09 8.99 9.64
CA VAL A 46 -23.29 7.73 10.38
C VAL A 46 -24.78 7.40 10.49
N ALA A 47 -25.62 8.39 10.84
CA ALA A 47 -27.07 8.21 10.90
C ALA A 47 -27.65 7.78 9.54
N ARG A 48 -27.24 8.45 8.46
CA ARG A 48 -27.62 8.13 7.08
C ARG A 48 -27.23 6.71 6.70
N LEU A 49 -25.99 6.32 6.97
CA LEU A 49 -25.48 4.97 6.65
C LEU A 49 -26.22 3.88 7.41
N ILE A 50 -26.56 4.11 8.69
CA ILE A 50 -27.34 3.17 9.50
C ILE A 50 -28.75 3.01 8.92
N GLU A 51 -29.40 4.10 8.52
CA GLU A 51 -30.74 4.06 7.94
C GLU A 51 -30.75 3.36 6.56
N GLU A 52 -29.85 3.76 5.66
CA GLU A 52 -29.77 3.21 4.30
C GLU A 52 -29.47 1.72 4.27
N ASN A 53 -28.59 1.26 5.16
CA ASN A 53 -28.21 -0.15 5.27
C ASN A 53 -29.11 -0.93 6.26
N LYS A 54 -30.13 -0.28 6.85
CA LYS A 54 -31.09 -0.87 7.80
C LYS A 54 -30.41 -1.54 9.01
N LEU A 55 -29.41 -0.86 9.58
CA LEU A 55 -28.54 -1.37 10.65
C LEU A 55 -29.13 -1.18 12.06
N GLY A 56 -30.46 -1.24 12.18
CA GLY A 56 -31.18 -0.97 13.43
C GLY A 56 -31.51 0.51 13.64
N PRO A 57 -31.83 0.93 14.88
CA PRO A 57 -32.28 2.28 15.18
C PRO A 57 -31.16 3.30 14.96
N VAL A 58 -31.53 4.48 14.44
CA VAL A 58 -30.61 5.62 14.29
C VAL A 58 -30.09 6.03 15.67
N PRO A 59 -28.78 6.19 15.86
CA PRO A 59 -28.19 6.57 17.15
C PRO A 59 -28.62 7.97 17.58
N ASP A 60 -29.09 8.12 18.82
CA ASP A 60 -29.19 9.41 19.50
C ASP A 60 -27.95 9.69 20.36
N GLU A 61 -27.87 10.86 21.00
CA GLU A 61 -26.73 11.25 21.84
C GLU A 61 -26.47 10.34 23.05
N ASN A 62 -27.50 9.62 23.52
CA ASN A 62 -27.43 8.74 24.68
C ASN A 62 -27.11 7.29 24.30
N SER A 63 -27.25 6.93 23.02
CA SER A 63 -26.87 5.62 22.50
C SER A 63 -25.35 5.38 22.60
N PRO A 64 -24.88 4.12 22.62
CA PRO A 64 -23.44 3.82 22.66
C PRO A 64 -22.65 4.49 21.52
N ILE A 65 -23.19 4.48 20.30
CA ILE A 65 -22.56 5.15 19.15
C ILE A 65 -22.55 6.68 19.33
N GLY A 66 -23.65 7.27 19.84
CA GLY A 66 -23.72 8.69 20.16
C GLY A 66 -22.68 9.15 21.19
N GLN A 67 -22.54 8.37 22.26
CA GLN A 67 -21.55 8.60 23.32
C GLN A 67 -20.12 8.43 22.81
N ALA A 68 -19.84 7.42 21.99
CA ALA A 68 -18.54 7.25 21.33
C ALA A 68 -18.17 8.45 20.44
N MET A 69 -19.11 8.94 19.64
CA MET A 69 -18.87 10.14 18.82
C MET A 69 -18.59 11.38 19.69
N THR A 70 -19.24 11.50 20.84
CA THR A 70 -18.95 12.55 21.83
C THR A 70 -17.57 12.39 22.46
N ALA A 71 -17.15 11.17 22.76
CA ALA A 71 -15.80 10.89 23.26
C ALA A 71 -14.71 11.20 22.22
N ILE A 72 -14.93 10.87 20.94
CA ILE A 72 -14.05 11.26 19.83
C ILE A 72 -13.97 12.79 19.73
N GLN A 73 -15.11 13.49 19.79
CA GLN A 73 -15.14 14.94 19.77
C GLN A 73 -14.38 15.55 20.96
N LYS A 74 -14.51 14.99 22.17
CA LYS A 74 -13.71 15.41 23.34
C LYS A 74 -12.21 15.20 23.13
N THR A 75 -11.82 14.08 22.50
CA THR A 75 -10.42 13.81 22.15
C THR A 75 -9.87 14.90 21.22
N LEU A 76 -10.64 15.28 20.19
CA LEU A 76 -10.27 16.36 19.27
C LEU A 76 -10.25 17.75 19.95
N GLN A 77 -11.16 18.00 20.89
CA GLN A 77 -11.24 19.25 21.65
C GLN A 77 -10.11 19.41 22.67
N GLU A 78 -9.68 18.32 23.33
CA GLU A 78 -8.43 18.31 24.09
C GLU A 78 -7.29 18.80 23.18
N GLY A 79 -7.30 18.33 21.93
CA GLY A 79 -6.44 18.82 20.87
C GLY A 79 -5.00 18.40 21.04
N HIS A 80 -4.73 17.36 21.83
CA HIS A 80 -3.44 16.68 21.84
C HIS A 80 -3.53 15.46 20.93
N MET A 81 -2.96 15.57 19.74
CA MET A 81 -2.80 14.43 18.85
C MET A 81 -1.57 13.64 19.28
N ASP A 82 -1.80 12.46 19.85
CA ASP A 82 -0.78 11.55 20.37
C ASP A 82 -0.95 10.16 19.76
N ILE A 83 -0.08 9.83 18.80
CA ILE A 83 -0.19 8.64 17.94
C ILE A 83 1.18 7.97 17.83
N PHE A 84 1.16 6.64 17.85
CA PHE A 84 2.31 5.78 17.63
C PHE A 84 2.01 4.76 16.54
N ALA A 85 2.97 4.48 15.67
CA ALA A 85 2.93 3.33 14.78
C ALA A 85 4.35 2.80 14.53
N GLN A 86 4.54 1.49 14.55
CA GLN A 86 5.84 0.88 14.33
C GLN A 86 5.74 -0.49 13.69
N PHE A 87 6.74 -0.83 12.89
CA PHE A 87 6.89 -2.14 12.28
C PHE A 87 7.64 -3.07 13.24
N TYR A 88 7.05 -4.22 13.53
CA TYR A 88 7.63 -5.28 14.35
C TYR A 88 7.81 -6.54 13.53
N ARG A 89 8.73 -7.39 13.97
CA ARG A 89 8.81 -8.79 13.53
C ARG A 89 8.14 -9.65 14.61
N ASP A 90 7.23 -10.53 14.21
CA ASP A 90 6.65 -11.52 15.12
C ASP A 90 7.62 -12.69 15.38
N SER A 91 7.17 -13.66 16.17
CA SER A 91 7.92 -14.87 16.53
C SER A 91 8.35 -15.70 15.32
N ALA A 92 7.62 -15.62 14.20
CA ALA A 92 7.90 -16.29 12.93
C ALA A 92 8.74 -15.42 11.97
N GLY A 93 9.18 -14.24 12.40
CA GLY A 93 9.91 -13.29 11.57
C GLY A 93 9.05 -12.58 10.52
N LYS A 94 7.73 -12.70 10.60
CA LYS A 94 6.79 -11.99 9.73
C LYS A 94 6.52 -10.58 10.25
N LEU A 95 6.08 -9.70 9.36
CA LEU A 95 5.81 -8.31 9.68
C LEU A 95 4.49 -8.19 10.46
N ALA A 96 4.51 -7.38 11.52
CA ALA A 96 3.33 -6.89 12.20
C ALA A 96 3.42 -5.37 12.33
N ILE A 97 2.39 -4.65 11.87
CA ILE A 97 2.35 -3.19 11.97
C ILE A 97 1.45 -2.85 13.16
N VAL A 98 2.06 -2.42 14.27
CA VAL A 98 1.34 -2.05 15.49
C VAL A 98 1.16 -0.53 15.50
N TRP A 99 -0.03 -0.08 15.88
CA TRP A 99 -0.33 1.33 16.06
C TRP A 99 -1.19 1.55 17.31
N ALA A 100 -1.09 2.75 17.86
CA ALA A 100 -1.89 3.18 19.00
C ALA A 100 -2.17 4.68 18.92
N GLY A 101 -3.32 5.09 19.46
CA GLY A 101 -3.71 6.49 19.55
C GLY A 101 -4.29 6.79 20.92
N ARG A 102 -3.90 7.92 21.50
CA ARG A 102 -4.47 8.40 22.76
C ARG A 102 -5.89 8.90 22.53
N VAL A 103 -6.78 8.56 23.45
CA VAL A 103 -8.18 8.99 23.40
C VAL A 103 -8.68 9.43 24.76
N GLN A 104 -9.70 10.28 24.72
CA GLN A 104 -10.52 10.64 25.87
C GLN A 104 -11.75 9.74 25.92
N ASP A 105 -12.18 9.36 27.13
CA ASP A 105 -13.34 8.51 27.39
C ASP A 105 -13.33 7.20 26.57
N GLY A 106 -12.21 6.46 26.62
CA GLY A 106 -12.03 5.23 25.82
C GLY A 106 -13.09 4.15 26.07
N GLU A 107 -13.68 4.10 27.27
CA GLU A 107 -14.81 3.21 27.59
C GLU A 107 -16.06 3.50 26.73
N ALA A 108 -16.39 4.78 26.54
CA ALA A 108 -17.51 5.18 25.69
C ALA A 108 -17.24 4.84 24.22
N ILE A 109 -16.00 5.04 23.77
CA ILE A 109 -15.57 4.63 22.42
C ILE A 109 -15.70 3.12 22.25
N ASN A 110 -15.25 2.33 23.22
CA ASN A 110 -15.35 0.88 23.20
C ASN A 110 -16.83 0.43 23.11
N ALA A 111 -17.71 1.00 23.94
CA ALA A 111 -19.13 0.68 23.92
C ALA A 111 -19.79 0.98 22.55
N GLY A 112 -19.48 2.14 21.95
CA GLY A 112 -19.99 2.47 20.63
C GLY A 112 -19.40 1.62 19.51
N ALA A 113 -18.11 1.28 19.56
CA ALA A 113 -17.50 0.37 18.61
C ALA A 113 -18.11 -1.03 18.69
N MET A 114 -18.43 -1.52 19.89
CA MET A 114 -19.12 -2.79 20.09
C MET A 114 -20.53 -2.80 19.49
N ASP A 115 -21.27 -1.70 19.64
CA ASP A 115 -22.58 -1.54 19.00
C ASP A 115 -22.43 -1.56 17.47
N VAL A 116 -21.45 -0.82 16.92
CA VAL A 116 -21.12 -0.84 15.48
C VAL A 116 -20.77 -2.24 14.99
N LEU A 117 -19.82 -2.93 15.62
CA LEU A 117 -19.40 -4.28 15.22
C LEU A 117 -20.57 -5.27 15.26
N THR A 118 -21.44 -5.16 16.26
CA THR A 118 -22.63 -6.01 16.39
C THR A 118 -23.62 -5.78 15.25
N ARG A 119 -23.80 -4.54 14.80
CA ARG A 119 -24.66 -4.19 13.67
C ARG A 119 -24.07 -4.59 12.33
N LEU A 120 -22.74 -4.55 12.21
CA LEU A 120 -22.01 -4.79 10.96
C LEU A 120 -21.73 -6.27 10.67
N LYS A 121 -21.67 -7.14 11.68
CA LYS A 121 -21.17 -8.53 11.55
C LYS A 121 -21.90 -9.39 10.51
N ASP A 122 -23.18 -9.12 10.26
CA ASP A 122 -24.03 -9.93 9.36
C ASP A 122 -24.20 -9.27 7.97
N ILE A 123 -23.53 -8.15 7.72
CA ILE A 123 -23.59 -7.45 6.44
C ILE A 123 -22.71 -8.17 5.42
N GLU A 124 -23.25 -8.41 4.23
CA GLU A 124 -22.56 -9.10 3.12
C GLU A 124 -21.21 -8.45 2.79
N GLN A 125 -21.13 -7.12 2.78
CA GLN A 125 -19.90 -6.37 2.56
C GLN A 125 -18.81 -6.72 3.58
N VAL A 126 -19.15 -6.89 4.86
CA VAL A 126 -18.20 -7.25 5.91
C VAL A 126 -17.77 -8.71 5.78
N GLN A 127 -18.72 -9.60 5.46
CA GLN A 127 -18.43 -11.00 5.20
C GLN A 127 -17.51 -11.18 3.98
N ASN A 128 -17.69 -10.35 2.95
CA ASN A 128 -16.82 -10.32 1.77
C ASN A 128 -15.43 -9.76 2.08
N MET A 129 -15.28 -8.90 3.08
CA MET A 129 -13.98 -8.45 3.57
C MET A 129 -13.27 -9.57 4.35
N GLY A 130 -14.02 -10.40 5.07
CA GLY A 130 -13.50 -11.58 5.76
C GLY A 130 -14.27 -11.98 7.02
N GLU A 131 -13.60 -12.75 7.88
CA GLU A 131 -14.19 -13.27 9.11
C GLU A 131 -13.97 -12.27 10.26
N LEU A 132 -15.06 -11.67 10.74
CA LEU A 132 -15.04 -10.80 11.92
C LEU A 132 -15.24 -11.62 13.21
N GLN A 133 -14.20 -11.65 14.04
CA GLN A 133 -14.17 -12.24 15.36
C GLN A 133 -14.30 -11.13 16.41
N ILE A 134 -15.49 -10.99 16.97
CA ILE A 134 -15.75 -10.10 18.10
C ILE A 134 -15.31 -10.80 19.38
N ASN A 135 -14.55 -10.12 20.25
CA ASN A 135 -13.98 -10.69 21.48
C ASN A 135 -12.98 -11.83 21.18
N ALA A 136 -12.12 -11.63 20.19
CA ALA A 136 -11.05 -12.57 19.82
C ALA A 136 -9.99 -12.72 20.93
N GLY A 137 -9.93 -11.78 21.87
CA GLY A 137 -9.13 -11.90 23.08
C GLY A 137 -9.26 -10.69 24.00
N GLU A 138 -8.53 -10.73 25.11
CA GLU A 138 -8.41 -9.63 26.05
C GLU A 138 -6.92 -9.44 26.44
N HIS A 139 -6.54 -8.21 26.76
CA HIS A 139 -5.24 -7.87 27.35
C HIS A 139 -5.32 -6.54 28.11
N HIS A 140 -4.88 -6.48 29.37
CA HIS A 140 -4.95 -5.26 30.20
C HIS A 140 -6.33 -4.57 30.23
N GLY A 141 -7.40 -5.37 30.30
CA GLY A 141 -8.79 -4.87 30.26
C GLY A 141 -9.22 -4.33 28.89
N VAL A 142 -8.41 -4.50 27.85
CA VAL A 142 -8.73 -4.14 26.46
C VAL A 142 -9.27 -5.37 25.74
N MET A 143 -10.52 -5.30 25.31
CA MET A 143 -11.12 -6.31 24.43
C MET A 143 -10.57 -6.15 23.01
N LEU A 144 -10.14 -7.25 22.42
CA LEU A 144 -9.57 -7.30 21.08
C LEU A 144 -10.57 -7.94 20.12
N HIS A 145 -10.77 -7.29 18.97
CA HIS A 145 -11.60 -7.75 17.85
C HIS A 145 -10.70 -7.97 16.65
N ARG A 146 -10.92 -9.05 15.89
CA ARG A 146 -10.08 -9.41 14.75
C ARG A 146 -10.91 -9.57 13.50
N LEU A 147 -10.48 -8.96 12.40
CA LEU A 147 -10.97 -9.22 11.06
C LEU A 147 -9.89 -9.97 10.29
N ASN A 148 -10.10 -11.26 10.02
CA ASN A 148 -9.25 -12.04 9.13
C ASN A 148 -9.68 -11.80 7.69
N PHE A 149 -8.79 -11.31 6.82
CA PHE A 149 -9.21 -10.96 5.47
C PHE A 149 -9.55 -12.20 4.63
N ALA A 150 -10.65 -12.15 3.87
CA ALA A 150 -11.04 -13.24 2.97
C ALA A 150 -10.01 -13.44 1.85
N ILE A 151 -9.49 -12.33 1.31
CA ILE A 151 -8.50 -12.35 0.24
C ILE A 151 -7.12 -12.25 0.87
N GLN A 152 -6.31 -13.29 0.65
CA GLN A 152 -4.94 -13.42 1.15
C GLN A 152 -3.99 -13.50 -0.04
N PRO A 153 -3.57 -12.36 -0.63
CA PRO A 153 -2.58 -12.38 -1.70
C PRO A 153 -1.32 -13.07 -1.18
N PRO A 154 -0.74 -14.05 -1.90
CA PRO A 154 0.41 -14.75 -1.34
C PRO A 154 1.65 -13.85 -1.15
N GLU A 155 1.73 -12.70 -1.83
CA GLU A 155 2.72 -11.65 -1.51
C GLU A 155 2.51 -11.07 -0.10
N ALA A 156 1.25 -10.87 0.30
CA ALA A 156 0.92 -10.43 1.65
C ALA A 156 1.19 -11.54 2.67
N VAL A 157 0.84 -12.80 2.37
CA VAL A 157 1.15 -13.94 3.23
C VAL A 157 2.66 -14.12 3.42
N ALA A 158 3.45 -13.88 2.37
CA ALA A 158 4.90 -13.96 2.46
C ALA A 158 5.49 -12.94 3.44
N VAL A 159 4.93 -11.73 3.47
CA VAL A 159 5.39 -10.63 4.32
C VAL A 159 4.80 -10.69 5.73
N PHE A 160 3.49 -10.86 5.85
CA PHE A 160 2.73 -10.75 7.11
C PHE A 160 2.45 -12.10 7.78
N GLY A 161 2.65 -13.23 7.10
CA GLY A 161 2.31 -14.57 7.59
C GLY A 161 0.92 -15.02 7.17
N ASP A 162 0.55 -16.24 7.56
CA ASP A 162 -0.78 -16.79 7.28
C ASP A 162 -1.87 -16.05 8.08
N ASN A 163 -3.12 -16.16 7.62
CA ASN A 163 -4.28 -15.53 8.27
C ASN A 163 -4.13 -14.01 8.46
N VAL A 164 -3.67 -13.29 7.43
CA VAL A 164 -3.48 -11.84 7.52
C VAL A 164 -4.79 -11.16 7.88
N GLY A 165 -4.74 -10.33 8.91
CA GLY A 165 -5.91 -9.62 9.39
C GLY A 165 -5.54 -8.36 10.12
N MET A 166 -6.58 -7.67 10.59
CA MET A 166 -6.46 -6.53 11.46
C MET A 166 -7.06 -6.89 12.82
N THR A 167 -6.29 -6.70 13.88
CA THR A 167 -6.81 -6.72 15.25
C THR A 167 -6.89 -5.30 15.78
N MET A 168 -7.98 -4.95 16.46
CA MET A 168 -8.17 -3.65 17.09
C MET A 168 -8.76 -3.83 18.48
N GLY A 169 -8.36 -2.98 19.42
CA GLY A 169 -8.91 -2.94 20.76
C GLY A 169 -8.97 -1.53 21.31
N MET A 170 -9.94 -1.26 22.18
CA MET A 170 -10.15 0.04 22.80
C MET A 170 -10.03 -0.10 24.31
N GLY A 171 -8.95 0.46 24.85
CA GLY A 171 -8.77 0.57 26.30
C GLY A 171 -9.33 1.87 26.83
N ALA A 172 -9.30 2.03 28.16
CA ALA A 172 -9.79 3.23 28.83
C ALA A 172 -9.13 4.53 28.33
N THR A 173 -7.90 4.42 27.81
CA THR A 173 -7.09 5.60 27.51
C THR A 173 -6.34 5.57 26.17
N ALA A 174 -6.39 4.45 25.46
CA ALA A 174 -5.76 4.30 24.15
C ALA A 174 -6.55 3.31 23.29
N ILE A 175 -6.61 3.61 21.99
CA ILE A 175 -7.00 2.65 20.96
C ILE A 175 -5.73 1.99 20.47
N TRP A 176 -5.79 0.68 20.28
CA TRP A 176 -4.70 -0.18 19.85
C TRP A 176 -5.10 -0.91 18.59
N GLY A 177 -4.13 -1.14 17.70
CA GLY A 177 -4.34 -2.00 16.56
C GLY A 177 -3.07 -2.63 16.05
N VAL A 178 -3.24 -3.75 15.34
CA VAL A 178 -2.17 -4.42 14.61
C VAL A 178 -2.69 -4.98 13.30
N ILE A 179 -1.89 -4.86 12.25
CA ILE A 179 -2.08 -5.56 10.98
C ILE A 179 -0.97 -6.61 10.85
N GLY A 180 -1.34 -7.86 10.61
CA GLY A 180 -0.40 -8.95 10.38
C GLY A 180 -1.07 -10.32 10.39
N GLY A 181 -0.26 -11.38 10.31
CA GLY A 181 -0.72 -12.76 10.32
C GLY A 181 -1.18 -13.25 11.70
N GLU A 182 -1.20 -14.55 11.89
CA GLU A 182 -1.69 -15.24 13.10
C GLU A 182 -1.02 -14.74 14.39
N GLU A 183 0.30 -14.58 14.39
CA GLU A 183 1.08 -14.19 15.58
C GLU A 183 1.03 -12.68 15.88
N SER A 184 0.45 -11.87 15.00
CA SER A 184 0.44 -10.41 15.13
C SER A 184 -0.26 -9.92 16.40
N THR A 185 -1.29 -10.64 16.86
CA THR A 185 -2.02 -10.31 18.10
C THR A 185 -1.13 -10.51 19.33
N ALA A 186 -0.26 -11.52 19.36
CA ALA A 186 0.70 -11.70 20.44
C ALA A 186 1.74 -10.58 20.46
N THR A 187 2.20 -10.15 19.27
CA THR A 187 3.08 -8.97 19.13
C THR A 187 2.43 -7.71 19.70
N LEU A 188 1.15 -7.46 19.40
CA LEU A 188 0.41 -6.32 19.95
C LEU A 188 0.39 -6.35 21.49
N LYS A 189 0.06 -7.50 22.09
CA LYS A 189 0.03 -7.66 23.56
C LYS A 189 1.39 -7.38 24.19
N SER A 190 2.48 -7.89 23.58
CA SER A 190 3.84 -7.60 24.05
C SER A 190 4.20 -6.11 23.97
N VAL A 191 3.71 -5.38 22.95
CA VAL A 191 3.89 -3.92 22.87
C VAL A 191 3.13 -3.20 23.98
N MET A 192 1.90 -3.64 24.30
CA MET A 192 1.14 -3.10 25.42
C MET A 192 1.86 -3.34 26.77
N ASP A 193 2.42 -4.54 26.97
CA ASP A 193 3.20 -4.88 28.17
C ASP A 193 4.42 -3.97 28.34
N LYS A 194 5.17 -3.74 27.25
CA LYS A 194 6.33 -2.82 27.26
C LYS A 194 5.94 -1.41 27.68
N LEU A 195 4.77 -0.93 27.26
CA LEU A 195 4.32 0.40 27.62
C LEU A 195 3.96 0.48 29.12
N GLU A 196 3.24 -0.51 29.63
CA GLU A 196 2.87 -0.58 31.04
C GLU A 196 4.12 -0.66 31.94
N GLU A 197 5.08 -1.53 31.59
CA GLU A 197 6.35 -1.67 32.31
C GLU A 197 7.14 -0.35 32.32
N ALA A 198 7.24 0.32 31.16
CA ALA A 198 7.93 1.59 31.06
C ALA A 198 7.26 2.70 31.88
N GLN A 199 5.93 2.69 31.99
CA GLN A 199 5.19 3.64 32.81
C GLN A 199 5.37 3.38 34.30
N ALA A 200 5.49 2.12 34.71
CA ALA A 200 5.75 1.75 36.09
C ALA A 200 7.17 2.14 36.56
N THR A 201 8.14 2.21 35.64
CA THR A 201 9.57 2.40 35.97
C THR A 201 10.09 3.83 35.82
N ALA A 202 9.30 4.77 35.27
CA ALA A 202 9.47 6.23 35.26
C ALA A 202 10.90 6.77 35.50
N ALA A 203 11.87 6.37 34.67
CA ALA A 203 13.17 7.01 34.61
C ALA A 203 13.12 8.14 33.58
N ASP A 204 13.76 9.27 33.91
CA ASP A 204 13.86 10.53 33.16
C ASP A 204 14.01 10.33 31.63
N GLN A 205 12.88 10.23 30.94
CA GLN A 205 12.86 10.10 29.49
C GLN A 205 12.99 11.49 28.88
N ARG A 206 14.08 11.72 28.16
CA ARG A 206 14.24 12.93 27.35
C ARG A 206 13.01 13.10 26.45
N THR A 207 12.34 14.23 26.54
CA THR A 207 11.23 14.59 25.64
C THR A 207 11.71 14.53 24.18
N PRO A 208 11.29 13.53 23.40
CA PRO A 208 11.59 13.46 21.99
C PRO A 208 10.79 14.53 21.23
N PRO A 209 11.10 14.76 19.95
CA PRO A 209 10.38 15.74 19.13
C PRO A 209 8.88 15.46 19.07
N ASN A 210 8.10 16.53 18.88
CA ASN A 210 6.63 16.48 18.68
C ASN A 210 6.22 15.63 17.48
N PHE A 211 7.11 15.44 16.52
CA PHE A 211 6.89 14.55 15.40
C PHE A 211 8.20 13.89 15.04
N ARG A 212 8.18 12.57 14.91
CA ARG A 212 9.33 11.76 14.55
C ARG A 212 8.91 10.64 13.62
N VAL A 213 9.63 10.52 12.51
CA VAL A 213 9.54 9.40 11.58
C VAL A 213 10.95 8.84 11.38
N ILE A 214 11.10 7.53 11.59
CA ILE A 214 12.33 6.78 11.36
C ILE A 214 12.00 5.73 10.30
N ILE A 215 12.83 5.65 9.27
CA ILE A 215 12.71 4.66 8.20
C ILE A 215 14.09 4.04 7.98
N ASN A 216 14.21 2.75 8.28
CA ASN A 216 15.39 1.94 8.02
C ASN A 216 15.18 1.21 6.69
N VAL A 217 15.76 1.75 5.61
CA VAL A 217 15.41 1.39 4.23
C VAL A 217 15.85 -0.01 3.86
N ASN A 218 16.95 -0.51 4.42
CA ASN A 218 17.40 -1.88 4.19
C ASN A 218 16.36 -2.92 4.59
N GLN A 219 15.71 -2.72 5.74
CA GLN A 219 14.65 -3.62 6.21
C GLN A 219 13.41 -3.54 5.30
N LEU A 220 13.11 -2.36 4.73
CA LEU A 220 12.03 -2.22 3.75
C LEU A 220 12.36 -2.88 2.40
N VAL A 221 13.62 -2.80 1.95
CA VAL A 221 14.08 -3.46 0.73
C VAL A 221 13.95 -4.97 0.87
N GLU A 222 14.38 -5.54 1.99
CA GLU A 222 14.22 -6.97 2.28
C GLU A 222 12.75 -7.42 2.15
N MET A 223 11.81 -6.67 2.73
CA MET A 223 10.37 -6.96 2.63
C MET A 223 9.86 -6.87 1.18
N ALA A 224 10.31 -5.88 0.43
CA ALA A 224 9.93 -5.72 -0.97
C ALA A 224 10.49 -6.86 -1.85
N GLU A 225 11.65 -7.40 -1.52
CA GLU A 225 12.25 -8.53 -2.23
C GLU A 225 11.49 -9.82 -1.98
N ILE A 226 11.13 -10.12 -0.73
CA ILE A 226 10.29 -11.28 -0.38
C ILE A 226 8.98 -11.27 -1.18
N ALA A 227 8.27 -10.15 -1.20
CA ALA A 227 7.02 -10.03 -1.95
C ALA A 227 7.23 -10.20 -3.47
N ARG A 228 8.34 -9.67 -4.00
CA ARG A 228 8.67 -9.73 -5.42
C ARG A 228 9.04 -11.14 -5.87
N GLU A 229 9.83 -11.87 -5.10
CA GLU A 229 10.23 -13.25 -5.40
C GLU A 229 9.00 -14.16 -5.53
N VAL A 230 8.04 -14.02 -4.61
CA VAL A 230 6.77 -14.75 -4.66
C VAL A 230 5.97 -14.38 -5.90
N SER A 231 5.85 -13.09 -6.22
CA SER A 231 5.13 -12.62 -7.40
C SER A 231 5.75 -13.14 -8.71
N MET A 232 7.09 -13.12 -8.81
CA MET A 232 7.83 -13.63 -9.97
C MET A 232 7.66 -15.13 -10.15
N THR A 233 7.79 -15.91 -9.07
CA THR A 233 7.61 -17.37 -9.10
C THR A 233 6.21 -17.72 -9.61
N ARG A 234 5.17 -17.04 -9.09
CA ARG A 234 3.80 -17.30 -9.51
C ARG A 234 3.51 -16.91 -10.96
N ARG A 235 4.15 -15.84 -11.44
CA ARG A 235 4.05 -15.47 -12.86
C ARG A 235 4.62 -16.57 -13.74
N GLN A 236 5.77 -17.13 -13.37
CA GLN A 236 6.38 -18.26 -14.09
C GLN A 236 5.48 -19.51 -14.04
N GLU A 237 4.89 -19.83 -12.89
CA GLU A 237 3.95 -20.95 -12.75
C GLU A 237 2.69 -20.77 -13.61
N ARG A 238 2.12 -19.55 -13.65
CA ARG A 238 0.96 -19.25 -14.50
C ARG A 238 1.29 -19.31 -15.99
N GLU A 239 2.44 -18.78 -16.38
CA GLU A 239 2.92 -18.87 -17.77
C GLU A 239 3.19 -20.33 -18.16
N ALA A 240 3.75 -21.14 -17.26
CA ALA A 240 3.95 -22.57 -17.47
C ALA A 240 2.62 -23.35 -17.55
N ALA A 241 1.66 -23.05 -16.68
CA ALA A 241 0.33 -23.66 -16.70
C ALA A 241 -0.46 -23.30 -17.97
N ALA A 242 -0.44 -22.03 -18.38
CA ALA A 242 -1.05 -21.58 -19.63
C ALA A 242 -0.36 -22.21 -20.86
N GLY A 243 0.97 -22.38 -20.81
CA GLY A 243 1.71 -23.11 -21.84
C GLY A 243 1.35 -24.59 -21.90
N ALA A 244 1.16 -25.25 -20.75
CA ALA A 244 0.72 -26.64 -20.68
C ALA A 244 -0.72 -26.83 -21.17
N GLU A 245 -1.63 -25.91 -20.82
CA GLU A 245 -3.02 -25.92 -21.29
C GLU A 245 -3.12 -25.66 -22.80
N ALA A 246 -2.32 -24.73 -23.33
CA ALA A 246 -2.19 -24.48 -24.77
C ALA A 246 -1.58 -25.68 -25.52
N ALA A 247 -0.64 -26.41 -24.90
CA ALA A 247 -0.06 -27.61 -25.48
C ALA A 247 -1.07 -28.78 -25.51
N LEU A 248 -1.86 -28.95 -24.44
CA LEU A 248 -2.93 -29.96 -24.38
C LEU A 248 -4.03 -29.69 -25.42
N ALA A 249 -4.40 -28.42 -25.65
CA ALA A 249 -5.38 -28.01 -26.65
C ALA A 249 -4.92 -28.20 -28.11
N GLN A 250 -3.61 -28.42 -28.36
CA GLN A 250 -3.04 -28.66 -29.68
C GLN A 250 -2.81 -30.15 -29.99
N THR A 251 -3.17 -31.06 -29.08
CA THR A 251 -3.07 -32.50 -29.30
C THR A 251 -4.13 -32.95 -30.32
N PRO A 252 -3.77 -33.49 -31.50
CA PRO A 252 -4.76 -33.94 -32.48
C PRO A 252 -5.55 -35.13 -31.93
N VAL A 253 -6.88 -35.07 -31.98
CA VAL A 253 -7.73 -36.24 -31.74
C VAL A 253 -7.59 -37.15 -32.96
N ASP A 254 -6.89 -38.28 -32.81
CA ASP A 254 -6.81 -39.32 -33.83
C ASP A 254 -8.23 -39.78 -34.20
N THR A 255 -8.68 -39.38 -35.38
CA THR A 255 -9.95 -39.82 -35.95
C THR A 255 -9.67 -41.09 -36.77
N PRO A 256 -10.33 -42.24 -36.54
CA PRO A 256 -10.06 -43.44 -37.32
C PRO A 256 -10.50 -43.24 -38.77
N ALA A 257 -9.64 -43.66 -39.72
CA ALA A 257 -9.86 -43.54 -41.14
C ALA A 257 -11.14 -44.28 -41.62
N PRO A 258 -11.98 -43.69 -42.49
CA PRO A 258 -13.10 -44.37 -43.09
C PRO A 258 -12.64 -45.26 -44.26
N GLY A 259 -12.90 -46.56 -44.17
CA GLY A 259 -12.77 -47.49 -45.30
C GLY A 259 -13.85 -47.25 -46.36
N ALA A 260 -13.49 -47.46 -47.62
CA ALA A 260 -14.38 -47.49 -48.79
C ALA A 260 -14.40 -48.93 -49.38
N PRO A 261 -15.22 -49.28 -50.41
CA PRO A 261 -16.36 -48.59 -51.04
C PRO A 261 -17.61 -49.50 -51.24
N GLY A 262 -18.77 -48.91 -51.56
CA GLY A 262 -19.99 -49.65 -51.94
C GLY A 262 -20.98 -48.84 -52.79
N ALA A 263 -20.85 -49.00 -54.10
CA ALA A 263 -21.84 -48.93 -55.19
C ALA A 263 -23.11 -48.04 -55.09
N GLY A 264 -23.25 -47.14 -56.08
CA GLY A 264 -24.45 -47.15 -56.94
C GLY A 264 -25.17 -45.82 -57.21
N ALA A 265 -25.14 -45.45 -58.50
CA ALA A 265 -26.15 -44.69 -59.27
C ALA A 265 -25.96 -43.17 -59.48
N ALA A 266 -25.77 -42.85 -60.76
CA ALA A 266 -25.76 -41.55 -61.43
C ALA A 266 -27.13 -41.32 -62.16
N PRO A 267 -27.35 -40.27 -62.98
CA PRO A 267 -27.24 -38.81 -62.74
C PRO A 267 -28.40 -37.93 -63.33
N ALA A 268 -28.41 -36.64 -62.92
CA ALA A 268 -28.75 -35.38 -63.67
C ALA A 268 -30.22 -35.06 -64.07
N PRO A 269 -30.58 -33.82 -64.55
CA PRO A 269 -29.83 -32.53 -64.68
C PRO A 269 -30.57 -31.20 -64.33
N GLY A 270 -29.79 -30.09 -64.26
CA GLY A 270 -30.15 -28.72 -64.70
C GLY A 270 -30.75 -27.77 -63.66
N ALA A 271 -30.51 -26.45 -63.61
CA ALA A 271 -29.77 -25.47 -64.43
C ALA A 271 -29.56 -24.19 -63.57
N GLY A 272 -28.41 -23.52 -63.61
CA GLY A 272 -28.22 -22.23 -64.33
C GLY A 272 -28.00 -21.06 -63.35
N GLY A 273 -26.77 -20.54 -63.19
CA GLY A 273 -26.32 -19.24 -63.75
C GLY A 273 -26.12 -18.20 -62.62
N ALA A 274 -24.90 -17.85 -62.18
CA ALA A 274 -23.90 -16.92 -62.76
C ALA A 274 -24.18 -15.41 -62.50
N GLY A 275 -23.21 -14.72 -61.87
CA GLY A 275 -23.06 -13.25 -61.94
C GLY A 275 -22.46 -12.57 -60.69
N GLY A 276 -21.16 -12.26 -60.72
CA GLY A 276 -20.51 -11.31 -59.78
C GLY A 276 -20.58 -9.84 -60.26
N PRO A 277 -19.55 -9.01 -59.99
CA PRO A 277 -19.38 -8.14 -58.81
C PRO A 277 -19.42 -6.63 -59.15
N GLY A 278 -19.49 -5.74 -58.16
CA GLY A 278 -19.45 -4.29 -58.43
C GLY A 278 -19.10 -3.40 -57.22
N ALA A 279 -18.18 -2.46 -57.46
CA ALA A 279 -17.53 -1.54 -56.52
C ALA A 279 -18.12 -0.11 -56.54
N GLY A 280 -17.81 0.69 -55.51
CA GLY A 280 -17.88 2.17 -55.49
C GLY A 280 -17.66 2.72 -54.05
N ARG A 281 -16.53 3.35 -53.72
CA ARG A 281 -16.21 4.81 -53.74
C ARG A 281 -17.33 5.68 -53.13
N GLY A 282 -17.17 6.61 -52.17
CA GLY A 282 -16.04 7.30 -51.51
C GLY A 282 -16.51 8.71 -51.04
N PHE A 283 -15.77 9.32 -50.09
CA PHE A 283 -15.77 10.73 -49.59
C PHE A 283 -16.81 11.10 -48.50
N GLY A 284 -16.51 11.86 -47.42
CA GLY A 284 -15.30 12.52 -46.89
C GLY A 284 -15.56 13.07 -45.46
N ARG A 285 -14.61 12.94 -44.52
CA ARG A 285 -13.72 13.98 -43.96
C ARG A 285 -14.39 15.12 -43.17
N GLY A 286 -14.14 15.17 -41.85
CA GLY A 286 -14.34 16.39 -41.05
C GLY A 286 -14.20 16.22 -39.53
N GLY A 287 -12.98 16.07 -39.01
CA GLY A 287 -12.72 16.12 -37.56
C GLY A 287 -11.24 16.39 -37.28
N ARG A 288 -10.92 17.63 -36.87
CA ARG A 288 -9.56 18.15 -36.68
C ARG A 288 -8.97 17.70 -35.33
N GLY A 289 -7.78 17.09 -35.40
CA GLY A 289 -6.61 17.41 -34.57
C GLY A 289 -6.74 17.42 -33.04
N ARG A 290 -6.41 16.29 -32.41
CA ARG A 290 -5.67 16.27 -31.14
C ARG A 290 -4.61 15.17 -31.27
N GLY A 291 -3.34 15.57 -31.35
CA GLY A 291 -2.22 14.66 -31.57
C GLY A 291 -2.07 13.68 -30.43
N GLY A 292 -2.51 12.44 -30.66
CA GLY A 292 -2.14 11.31 -29.82
C GLY A 292 -0.69 10.96 -30.13
N PHE A 293 0.23 11.31 -29.23
CA PHE A 293 1.57 10.78 -29.22
C PHE A 293 1.44 9.29 -28.87
N GLN A 294 1.39 8.41 -29.88
CA GLN A 294 1.65 6.99 -29.67
C GLN A 294 3.15 6.84 -29.46
N PRO A 295 3.62 6.58 -28.22
CA PRO A 295 5.05 6.40 -28.00
C PRO A 295 5.54 5.24 -28.85
N ASN A 296 6.60 5.49 -29.62
CA ASN A 296 7.26 4.47 -30.42
C ASN A 296 7.60 3.26 -29.51
N PRO A 297 7.21 2.02 -29.84
CA PRO A 297 7.50 0.84 -29.02
C PRO A 297 8.99 0.71 -28.65
N ALA A 298 9.89 1.15 -29.52
CA ALA A 298 11.33 1.17 -29.26
C ALA A 298 11.73 2.21 -28.19
N GLN A 299 11.07 3.37 -28.16
CA GLN A 299 11.28 4.39 -27.13
C GLN A 299 10.68 3.95 -25.79
N ALA A 300 9.51 3.30 -25.80
CA ALA A 300 8.91 2.71 -24.60
C ALA A 300 9.82 1.61 -24.00
N ALA A 301 10.36 0.72 -24.83
CA ALA A 301 11.30 -0.31 -24.41
C ALA A 301 12.66 0.26 -23.93
N ALA A 302 13.14 1.35 -24.52
CA ALA A 302 14.34 2.04 -24.04
C ALA A 302 14.10 2.74 -22.69
N MET A 303 12.93 3.36 -22.51
CA MET A 303 12.54 4.00 -21.26
C MET A 303 12.34 2.97 -20.15
N GLN A 304 11.75 1.80 -20.44
CA GLN A 304 11.63 0.69 -19.50
C GLN A 304 13.00 0.15 -19.08
N ARG A 305 13.92 -0.09 -20.03
CA ARG A 305 15.29 -0.53 -19.71
C ARG A 305 16.04 0.49 -18.86
N ARG A 306 15.88 1.79 -19.12
CA ARG A 306 16.50 2.86 -18.32
C ARG A 306 15.88 2.95 -16.93
N ALA A 307 14.57 2.74 -16.79
CA ALA A 307 13.90 2.68 -15.49
C ALA A 307 14.32 1.43 -14.69
N GLU A 308 14.46 0.28 -15.34
CA GLU A 308 14.94 -0.95 -14.70
C GLU A 308 16.39 -0.85 -14.27
N GLN A 309 17.26 -0.28 -15.10
CA GLN A 309 18.66 -0.03 -14.78
C GLN A 309 18.80 1.01 -13.67
N GLY A 310 18.06 2.12 -13.74
CA GLY A 310 18.03 3.14 -12.69
C GLY A 310 17.53 2.58 -11.35
N ARG A 311 16.49 1.74 -11.38
CA ARG A 311 15.98 1.03 -10.19
C ARG A 311 17.00 0.04 -9.64
N ARG A 312 17.70 -0.71 -10.50
CA ARG A 312 18.73 -1.66 -10.08
C ARG A 312 19.90 -0.94 -9.40
N ILE A 313 20.40 0.14 -10.01
CA ILE A 313 21.48 0.96 -9.43
C ILE A 313 21.01 1.57 -8.10
N ALA A 314 19.78 2.07 -8.01
CA ALA A 314 19.24 2.61 -6.77
C ALA A 314 19.14 1.55 -5.66
N MET A 315 18.64 0.35 -5.98
CA MET A 315 18.57 -0.78 -5.04
C MET A 315 19.96 -1.27 -4.60
N GLU A 316 20.91 -1.42 -5.53
CA GLU A 316 22.28 -1.81 -5.23
C GLU A 316 22.98 -0.77 -4.35
N THR A 317 22.76 0.53 -4.63
CA THR A 317 23.33 1.63 -3.81
C THR A 317 22.73 1.67 -2.41
N LEU A 318 21.43 1.38 -2.26
CA LEU A 318 20.77 1.30 -0.96
C LEU A 318 21.27 0.11 -0.13
N LYS A 319 21.51 -1.04 -0.78
CA LYS A 319 22.03 -2.26 -0.11
C LYS A 319 23.48 -2.15 0.37
N GLU A 320 24.27 -1.26 -0.21
CA GLU A 320 25.70 -1.10 0.12
C GLU A 320 25.96 -0.25 1.38
N GLY A 321 24.95 0.38 1.98
CA GLY A 321 25.08 1.20 3.19
C GLY A 321 23.98 0.92 4.21
N ASP A 322 24.22 1.21 5.49
CA ASP A 322 23.13 1.35 6.45
C ASP A 322 22.39 2.65 6.11
N ASP A 323 21.14 2.54 5.68
CA ASP A 323 20.39 3.63 5.07
C ASP A 323 19.15 3.95 5.90
N ARG A 324 19.32 4.85 6.86
CA ARG A 324 18.26 5.45 7.67
C ARG A 324 17.87 6.84 7.17
N ILE A 325 16.56 7.09 7.13
CA ILE A 325 15.96 8.42 7.09
C ILE A 325 15.34 8.69 8.46
N GLU A 326 15.74 9.78 9.11
CA GLU A 326 15.08 10.28 10.32
C GLU A 326 14.56 11.70 10.05
N ILE A 327 13.28 11.92 10.30
CA ILE A 327 12.62 13.22 10.19
C ILE A 327 12.10 13.57 11.57
N ASP A 328 12.70 14.60 12.17
CA ASP A 328 12.29 15.19 13.44
C ASP A 328 11.67 16.56 13.18
N SER A 329 10.48 16.83 13.72
CA SER A 329 9.90 18.17 13.74
C SER A 329 9.57 18.60 15.17
N ARG A 330 9.93 19.85 15.50
CA ARG A 330 9.57 20.51 16.76
C ARG A 330 8.87 21.82 16.46
N LEU A 331 7.71 22.03 17.08
CA LEU A 331 7.02 23.31 16.98
C LEU A 331 7.72 24.34 17.87
N THR A 332 7.93 25.53 17.34
CA THR A 332 8.44 26.69 18.07
C THR A 332 7.36 27.76 18.17
N GLU A 333 7.55 28.77 19.01
CA GLU A 333 6.57 29.86 19.16
C GLU A 333 6.29 30.62 17.84
N THR A 334 7.19 30.57 16.86
CA THR A 334 7.12 31.31 15.60
C THR A 334 7.13 30.43 14.34
N GLY A 335 7.12 29.10 14.47
CA GLY A 335 7.21 28.20 13.32
C GLY A 335 7.49 26.74 13.68
N ALA A 336 8.17 26.03 12.79
CA ALA A 336 8.58 24.65 13.00
C ALA A 336 10.07 24.47 12.69
N ARG A 337 10.77 23.74 13.54
CA ARG A 337 12.15 23.29 13.29
C ARG A 337 12.12 21.86 12.79
N LEU A 338 12.35 21.71 11.49
CA LEU A 338 12.54 20.41 10.85
C LEU A 338 14.02 20.02 10.87
N ARG A 339 14.33 18.79 11.27
CA ARG A 339 15.64 18.17 11.14
C ARG A 339 15.48 16.87 10.37
N VAL A 340 16.12 16.78 9.21
CA VAL A 340 16.21 15.56 8.42
C VAL A 340 17.63 15.02 8.56
N ARG A 341 17.77 13.75 8.94
CA ARG A 341 19.03 13.00 8.90
C ARG A 341 18.92 11.94 7.83
N LEU A 342 19.92 11.89 6.97
CA LEU A 342 20.07 10.91 5.90
C LEU A 342 21.41 10.23 6.10
N GLU A 343 21.44 8.91 6.07
CA GLU A 343 22.68 8.15 6.13
C GLU A 343 23.38 8.04 4.77
N GLN A 344 24.57 7.42 4.77
CA GLN A 344 25.57 7.58 3.72
C GLN A 344 25.11 7.08 2.35
N GLY A 345 24.31 6.01 2.27
CA GLY A 345 23.82 5.48 1.00
C GLY A 345 22.80 6.40 0.32
N PHE A 346 21.96 7.11 1.08
CA PHE A 346 21.11 8.19 0.54
C PHE A 346 21.93 9.34 -0.04
N VAL A 347 22.98 9.77 0.64
CA VAL A 347 23.88 10.83 0.14
C VAL A 347 24.58 10.38 -1.14
N LYS A 348 25.04 9.11 -1.20
CA LYS A 348 25.63 8.50 -2.40
C LYS A 348 24.62 8.40 -3.54
N MET A 349 23.37 7.99 -3.26
CA MET A 349 22.30 7.91 -4.26
C MET A 349 21.96 9.29 -4.83
N PHE A 350 21.76 10.30 -3.97
CA PHE A 350 21.48 11.66 -4.41
C PHE A 350 22.65 12.24 -5.21
N GLY A 351 23.90 12.01 -4.77
CA GLY A 351 25.10 12.36 -5.52
C GLY A 351 25.17 11.71 -6.90
N ARG A 352 24.83 10.41 -7.02
CA ARG A 352 24.77 9.69 -8.30
C ARG A 352 23.63 10.18 -9.20
N LEU A 353 22.46 10.50 -8.64
CA LEU A 353 21.32 11.06 -9.40
C LEU A 353 21.63 12.45 -9.95
N VAL A 354 22.26 13.31 -9.14
CA VAL A 354 22.72 14.64 -9.59
C VAL A 354 23.84 14.51 -10.63
N ALA A 355 24.81 13.63 -10.42
CA ALA A 355 25.88 13.38 -11.38
C ALA A 355 25.35 12.86 -12.74
N ASN A 356 24.39 11.94 -12.73
CA ASN A 356 23.76 11.40 -13.94
C ASN A 356 22.76 12.37 -14.59
N GLY A 357 22.22 13.33 -13.84
CA GLY A 357 21.38 14.41 -14.35
C GLY A 357 22.18 15.54 -15.02
N ILE A 358 23.40 15.81 -14.55
CA ILE A 358 24.28 16.86 -15.08
C ILE A 358 25.11 16.35 -16.27
N SER A 359 25.46 15.06 -16.32
CA SER A 359 26.23 14.46 -17.43
C SER A 359 25.43 14.21 -18.72
N GLY A 360 24.14 14.58 -18.76
CA GLY A 360 23.33 14.56 -19.98
C GLY A 360 23.56 15.74 -20.94
N GLY A 361 24.56 16.60 -20.68
CA GLY A 361 24.77 17.88 -21.38
C GLY A 361 26.10 18.06 -22.11
N GLU A 362 27.00 17.08 -22.12
CA GLU A 362 28.24 17.18 -22.90
C GLU A 362 28.12 16.34 -24.16
N ALA A 363 27.74 17.00 -25.26
CA ALA A 363 27.92 16.49 -26.60
C ALA A 363 29.42 16.22 -26.81
N GLU A 364 29.73 14.98 -27.17
CA GLU A 364 31.04 14.58 -27.69
C GLU A 364 31.42 15.50 -28.85
N PRO A 365 32.64 16.09 -28.87
CA PRO A 365 33.04 16.99 -29.94
C PRO A 365 33.21 16.20 -31.25
N ASP A 366 32.60 16.74 -32.31
CA ASP A 366 32.66 16.26 -33.69
C ASP A 366 34.08 15.79 -34.09
N ALA A 367 34.18 14.52 -34.49
CA ALA A 367 35.31 14.03 -35.27
C ALA A 367 35.22 14.59 -36.71
N PRO A 368 36.34 15.00 -37.33
CA PRO A 368 36.33 15.70 -38.61
C PRO A 368 35.91 14.78 -39.77
N ALA A 369 35.01 15.30 -40.60
CA ALA A 369 34.52 14.69 -41.82
C ALA A 369 35.58 14.65 -42.94
N ASP A 370 35.50 13.57 -43.72
CA ASP A 370 35.89 13.41 -45.12
C ASP A 370 37.36 13.53 -45.54
N ALA A 371 37.99 12.37 -45.72
CA ALA A 371 39.06 12.17 -46.70
C ALA A 371 38.49 11.41 -47.92
N PRO A 372 38.61 11.94 -49.16
CA PRO A 372 38.11 11.27 -50.36
C PRO A 372 39.01 10.12 -50.82
N ALA A 373 38.39 9.08 -51.40
CA ALA A 373 39.01 7.88 -51.96
C ALA A 373 39.94 8.18 -53.16
N PRO A 374 40.95 7.32 -53.41
CA PRO A 374 42.07 7.61 -54.32
C PRO A 374 41.67 7.58 -55.80
N GLN A 375 42.11 8.59 -56.55
CA GLN A 375 42.05 8.60 -58.02
C GLN A 375 43.23 7.81 -58.61
N ALA A 376 42.92 6.93 -59.56
CA ALA A 376 43.88 6.14 -60.31
C ALA A 376 44.69 7.02 -61.30
N VAL A 377 46.00 6.81 -61.32
CA VAL A 377 46.93 7.39 -62.30
C VAL A 377 46.99 6.49 -63.53
N PRO A 378 46.79 6.99 -64.77
CA PRO A 378 47.30 6.33 -65.95
C PRO A 378 48.71 6.85 -66.29
N ALA A 379 49.56 5.91 -66.71
CA ALA A 379 50.96 6.10 -67.06
C ALA A 379 51.18 7.01 -68.28
N GLN A 380 52.22 7.86 -68.23
CA GLN A 380 53.44 7.78 -69.04
C GLN A 380 54.46 8.82 -68.60
#